data_AF-A0A536SDF2-F1
#
_entry.id   AF-A0A536SDF2-F1
#
_cell.length_a   1.000
_cell.length_b   1.000
_cell.length_c   1.000
_cell.angle_alpha   90.00
_cell.angle_beta   90.00
_cell.angle_gamma   90.00
#
_symmetry.space_group_name_H-M   'P 1'
#
loop_
_entity.id
_entity.type
_entity.pdbx_description
1 polymer ?
#
loop_
_entity_poly.entity_id
_entity_poly.type
_entity_poly.pdbx_seq_one_letter_code
_entity_poly.pdbx_strand_id
1 'polypeptide(L)'
;MRKDVRKSPLIALALLLGAMFAFSGAVRSEPNTVTCTLDRAGAEFTGACEIPCLVNALAINIDGPTAGVACAAPPRRVAATLRQIQASRNWLGTMEGRQPEDPTRFDVIFGRDGNPGLAKTPFGWFRLEAARLEGGRLNLTILGNKQLPPTTDDIRIIQRAMALLSDVKVWNKDDDRNCPPNPQKWSVFCALMQATQEVSGGVHYRQPALQAVREVVNEVGGTRVNKHRLMDYNNHPDTTLNDIHNMLRMAQTRLAERLR
;
A
#
# COMPACT_ATOMS: atom_id res chain seq x y z
N MET A 1 -52.61 73.68 -24.65
CA MET A 1 -53.92 73.18 -24.17
C MET A 1 -53.75 71.79 -23.57
N ARG A 2 -54.36 71.56 -22.39
CA ARG A 2 -54.42 70.31 -21.57
C ARG A 2 -53.09 69.92 -20.89
N LYS A 3 -52.86 70.25 -19.61
CA LYS A 3 -53.42 69.73 -18.32
C LYS A 3 -52.94 68.31 -17.97
N ASP A 4 -52.15 68.28 -16.89
CA ASP A 4 -52.10 67.37 -15.74
C ASP A 4 -52.35 65.86 -15.94
N VAL A 5 -51.51 65.05 -15.27
CA VAL A 5 -51.89 64.35 -14.01
C VAL A 5 -50.69 63.50 -13.52
N ARG A 6 -50.24 63.79 -12.30
CA ARG A 6 -49.48 62.85 -11.43
C ARG A 6 -50.41 61.72 -10.97
N LYS A 7 -49.97 60.46 -11.00
CA LYS A 7 -50.33 59.46 -9.98
C LYS A 7 -49.19 58.46 -9.71
N SER A 8 -48.82 58.44 -8.43
CA SER A 8 -48.18 57.49 -7.51
C SER A 8 -47.78 56.05 -7.93
N PRO A 9 -46.86 55.43 -7.15
CA PRO A 9 -46.15 54.20 -7.51
C PRO A 9 -46.90 52.94 -7.07
N LEU A 10 -46.74 51.85 -7.84
CA LEU A 10 -47.20 50.52 -7.44
C LEU A 10 -46.00 49.57 -7.34
N ILE A 11 -45.56 49.42 -6.08
CA ILE A 11 -45.25 48.16 -5.40
C ILE A 11 -44.46 47.13 -6.21
N ALA A 12 -43.15 47.10 -5.91
CA ALA A 12 -42.26 45.99 -6.20
C ALA A 12 -42.72 44.73 -5.45
N LEU A 13 -42.91 43.63 -6.19
CA LEU A 13 -42.94 42.29 -5.63
C LEU A 13 -42.06 41.40 -6.51
N ALA A 14 -40.74 41.56 -6.37
CA ALA A 14 -39.79 40.62 -6.90
C ALA A 14 -39.76 39.40 -5.97
N LEU A 15 -40.32 38.27 -6.42
CA LEU A 15 -40.12 36.97 -5.82
C LEU A 15 -38.63 36.63 -5.89
N LEU A 16 -37.91 36.84 -4.79
CA LEU A 16 -36.60 36.25 -4.55
C LEU A 16 -36.81 34.76 -4.28
N LEU A 17 -36.78 33.93 -5.34
CA LEU A 17 -36.45 32.52 -5.19
C LEU A 17 -34.99 32.44 -4.71
N GLY A 18 -34.82 32.28 -3.40
CA GLY A 18 -33.54 31.91 -2.81
C GLY A 18 -33.12 30.55 -3.35
N ALA A 19 -32.21 30.54 -4.31
CA ALA A 19 -31.44 29.35 -4.65
C ALA A 19 -30.52 29.03 -3.47
N MET A 20 -30.99 28.20 -2.54
CA MET A 20 -30.11 27.55 -1.58
C MET A 20 -29.24 26.56 -2.34
N PHE A 21 -28.07 27.02 -2.79
CA PHE A 21 -26.97 26.13 -3.14
C PHE A 21 -26.46 25.50 -1.83
N ALA A 22 -27.08 24.39 -1.44
CA ALA A 22 -26.48 23.48 -0.49
C ALA A 22 -25.29 22.80 -1.20
N PHE A 23 -24.10 23.40 -1.08
CA PHE A 23 -22.85 22.69 -1.31
C PHE A 23 -22.71 21.64 -0.19
N SER A 24 -23.39 20.52 -0.35
CA SER A 24 -23.08 19.29 0.37
C SER A 24 -21.81 18.71 -0.23
N GLY A 25 -20.68 19.37 0.03
CA GLY A 25 -19.37 18.75 -0.08
C GLY A 25 -19.27 17.69 1.00
N ALA A 26 -19.93 16.54 0.80
CA ALA A 26 -19.60 15.34 1.53
C ALA A 26 -18.14 15.03 1.18
N VAL A 27 -17.22 15.47 2.05
CA VAL A 27 -15.87 14.93 2.09
C VAL A 27 -16.05 13.44 2.30
N ARG A 28 -15.96 12.68 1.21
CA ARG A 28 -16.10 11.23 1.24
C ARG A 28 -14.91 10.74 2.05
N SER A 29 -15.13 10.44 3.34
CA SER A 29 -14.08 9.90 4.18
C SER A 29 -13.60 8.62 3.53
N GLU A 30 -12.32 8.60 3.15
CA GLU A 30 -11.71 7.42 2.55
C GLU A 30 -11.76 6.26 3.56
N PRO A 31 -12.44 5.14 3.24
CA PRO A 31 -12.82 4.13 4.24
C PRO A 31 -11.64 3.42 4.87
N ASN A 32 -10.48 3.42 4.21
CA ASN A 32 -9.27 2.73 4.66
C ASN A 32 -8.13 3.72 4.98
N THR A 33 -8.45 4.85 5.60
CA THR A 33 -7.43 5.82 6.03
C THR A 33 -6.68 5.32 7.27
N VAL A 34 -5.36 5.18 7.15
CA VAL A 34 -4.46 4.95 8.29
C VAL A 34 -4.05 6.31 8.85
N THR A 35 -4.23 6.49 10.16
CA THR A 35 -3.81 7.71 10.87
C THR A 35 -2.73 7.36 11.88
N CYS A 36 -1.68 8.18 11.96
CA CYS A 36 -0.65 8.02 12.98
C CYS A 36 -0.51 9.29 13.81
N THR A 37 -0.35 9.12 15.12
CA THR A 37 -0.02 10.18 16.05
C THR A 37 1.21 9.77 16.84
N LEU A 38 2.32 10.48 16.60
CA LEU A 38 3.62 10.20 17.18
C LEU A 38 4.13 11.46 17.90
N ASP A 39 4.49 11.34 19.17
CA ASP A 39 5.05 12.44 19.95
C ASP A 39 6.58 12.38 19.93
N ARG A 40 7.24 13.53 19.95
CA ARG A 40 8.70 13.63 19.98
C ARG A 40 9.25 13.01 21.28
N ALA A 41 10.13 12.03 21.12
CA ALA A 41 10.90 11.39 22.17
C ALA A 41 12.39 11.49 21.82
N GLY A 42 13.03 12.57 22.27
CA GLY A 42 14.42 12.87 21.92
C GLY A 42 14.61 13.16 20.42
N ALA A 43 15.43 12.34 19.76
CA ALA A 43 15.71 12.45 18.32
C ALA A 43 14.68 11.73 17.43
N GLU A 44 13.75 10.99 18.02
CA GLU A 44 12.75 10.19 17.32
C GLU A 44 11.34 10.65 17.68
N PHE A 45 10.37 10.13 16.94
CA PHE A 45 8.95 10.22 17.25
C PHE A 45 8.46 8.82 17.59
N THR A 46 7.65 8.72 18.64
CA THR A 46 7.09 7.45 19.12
C THR A 46 5.61 7.63 19.39
N GLY A 47 4.83 6.61 19.05
CA GLY A 47 3.39 6.62 19.28
C GLY A 47 2.73 5.44 18.62
N ALA A 48 1.60 5.67 17.96
CA ALA A 48 0.87 4.60 17.30
C ALA A 48 0.17 5.06 16.02
N CYS A 49 -0.21 4.06 15.23
CA CYS A 49 -1.08 4.23 14.08
C CYS A 49 -2.36 3.41 14.26
N GLU A 50 -3.49 3.95 13.80
CA GLU A 50 -4.76 3.24 13.67
C GLU A 50 -4.83 2.59 12.30
N ILE A 51 -4.89 1.26 12.26
CA ILE A 51 -4.88 0.46 11.03
C ILE A 51 -6.30 -0.05 10.74
N PRO A 52 -6.97 0.44 9.69
CA PRO A 52 -8.30 0.00 9.31
C PRO A 52 -8.38 -1.50 9.03
N CYS A 53 -9.57 -2.06 9.19
CA CYS A 53 -9.80 -3.51 9.13
C CYS A 53 -9.22 -4.16 7.88
N LEU A 54 -9.52 -3.63 6.68
CA LEU A 54 -9.05 -4.22 5.42
C LEU A 54 -7.52 -4.09 5.26
N VAL A 55 -6.93 -2.98 5.73
CA VAL A 55 -5.48 -2.78 5.74
C VAL A 55 -4.83 -3.80 6.69
N ASN A 56 -5.37 -3.95 7.89
CA ASN A 56 -4.89 -4.91 8.88
C ASN A 56 -5.04 -6.37 8.41
N ALA A 57 -6.11 -6.67 7.68
CA ALA A 57 -6.36 -7.98 7.08
C ALA A 57 -5.46 -8.27 5.87
N LEU A 58 -4.62 -7.32 5.42
CA LEU A 58 -3.84 -7.40 4.20
C LEU A 58 -4.71 -7.65 2.96
N ALA A 59 -5.91 -7.06 2.97
CA ALA A 59 -6.94 -7.22 1.96
C ALA A 59 -7.01 -6.02 1.01
N ILE A 60 -6.00 -5.16 0.99
CA ILE A 60 -5.86 -4.06 0.04
C ILE A 60 -4.77 -4.44 -0.97
N ASN A 61 -5.17 -4.62 -2.22
CA ASN A 61 -4.33 -4.94 -3.37
C ASN A 61 -3.89 -3.66 -4.10
N ILE A 62 -3.16 -3.83 -5.21
CA ILE A 62 -2.72 -2.71 -6.05
C ILE A 62 -3.92 -1.92 -6.59
N ASP A 63 -5.01 -2.60 -6.96
CA ASP A 63 -6.19 -1.96 -7.55
C ASP A 63 -7.26 -1.58 -6.53
N GLY A 64 -7.08 -1.98 -5.27
CA GLY A 64 -7.97 -1.64 -4.16
C GLY A 64 -8.35 -2.82 -3.28
N PRO A 65 -9.49 -2.77 -2.56
CA PRO A 65 -9.94 -3.87 -1.73
C PRO A 65 -10.07 -5.19 -2.49
N THR A 66 -9.66 -6.29 -1.86
CA THR A 66 -9.79 -7.64 -2.40
C THR A 66 -11.28 -7.97 -2.55
N ALA A 67 -11.68 -8.36 -3.76
CA ALA A 67 -13.08 -8.70 -4.04
C ALA A 67 -13.58 -9.82 -3.11
N GLY A 68 -14.80 -9.67 -2.60
CA GLY A 68 -15.42 -10.64 -1.68
C GLY A 68 -14.90 -10.62 -0.25
N VAL A 69 -13.88 -9.81 0.08
CA VAL A 69 -13.39 -9.65 1.45
C VAL A 69 -14.10 -8.48 2.13
N ALA A 70 -14.99 -8.79 3.07
CA ALA A 70 -15.58 -7.81 3.98
C ALA A 70 -14.83 -7.82 5.31
N CYS A 71 -14.73 -6.65 5.95
CA CYS A 71 -14.05 -6.51 7.23
C CYS A 71 -14.73 -5.40 8.03
N ALA A 72 -15.30 -5.75 9.19
CA ALA A 72 -16.07 -4.85 10.05
C ALA A 72 -15.47 -4.67 11.45
N ALA A 73 -14.30 -5.25 11.72
CA ALA A 73 -13.60 -5.04 12.98
C ALA A 73 -13.16 -3.57 13.12
N PRO A 74 -13.12 -3.04 14.36
CA PRO A 74 -12.59 -1.70 14.60
C PRO A 74 -11.12 -1.58 14.13
N PRO A 75 -10.64 -0.37 13.84
CA PRO A 75 -9.21 -0.14 13.57
C PRO A 75 -8.34 -0.70 14.69
N ARG A 76 -7.22 -1.32 14.31
CA ARG A 76 -6.24 -1.82 15.26
C ARG A 76 -5.18 -0.75 15.48
N ARG A 77 -4.97 -0.40 16.74
CA ARG A 77 -3.87 0.48 17.15
C ARG A 77 -2.56 -0.30 17.19
N VAL A 78 -1.53 0.19 16.49
CA VAL A 78 -0.23 -0.47 16.36
C VAL A 78 0.90 0.47 16.76
N ALA A 79 1.90 -0.01 17.48
CA ALA A 79 3.03 0.82 17.87
C ALA A 79 3.85 1.26 16.64
N ALA A 80 4.34 2.49 16.64
CA ALA A 80 5.20 3.01 15.58
C ALA A 80 6.24 4.00 16.09
N THR A 81 7.38 4.01 15.41
CA THR A 81 8.46 4.97 15.59
C THR A 81 8.90 5.53 14.25
N LEU A 82 9.33 6.79 14.22
CA LEU A 82 9.97 7.38 13.07
C LEU A 82 11.07 8.34 13.48
N ARG A 83 12.16 8.33 12.72
CA ARG A 83 13.26 9.26 12.82
C ARG A 83 13.51 9.90 11.46
N GLN A 84 13.76 11.20 11.44
CA GLN A 84 14.16 11.87 10.21
C GLN A 84 15.55 11.38 9.78
N ILE A 85 15.66 10.95 8.53
CA ILE A 85 16.95 10.53 7.94
C ILE A 85 17.77 11.80 7.69
N GLN A 86 18.98 11.87 8.26
CA GLN A 86 19.90 12.99 8.11
C GLN A 86 20.11 13.36 6.64
N ALA A 87 20.20 14.66 6.34
CA ALA A 87 20.29 15.23 4.99
C ALA A 87 19.07 15.00 4.07
N SER A 88 18.00 14.38 4.56
CA SER A 88 16.74 14.24 3.80
C SER A 88 15.54 14.76 4.59
N ARG A 89 14.45 15.03 3.87
CA ARG A 89 13.13 15.26 4.46
C ARG A 89 12.37 13.97 4.78
N ASN A 90 12.94 12.81 4.45
CA ASN A 90 12.29 11.50 4.61
C ASN A 90 12.53 10.94 6.02
N TRP A 91 11.62 10.08 6.45
CA TRP A 91 11.61 9.51 7.79
C TRP A 91 11.62 7.99 7.68
N LEU A 92 12.33 7.34 8.60
CA LEU A 92 12.47 5.90 8.69
C LEU A 92 12.33 5.48 10.15
N GLY A 93 11.65 4.37 10.37
CA GLY A 93 11.56 3.74 11.67
C GLY A 93 10.81 2.43 11.60
N THR A 94 9.98 2.18 12.60
CA THR A 94 9.27 0.91 12.76
C THR A 94 7.77 1.11 12.89
N MET A 95 7.00 0.11 12.46
CA MET A 95 5.57 -0.04 12.69
C MET A 95 5.34 -1.52 12.98
N GLU A 96 4.58 -1.83 14.02
CA GLU A 96 4.21 -3.21 14.31
C GLU A 96 3.36 -3.78 13.16
N GLY A 97 3.73 -4.98 12.69
CA GLY A 97 3.03 -5.69 11.62
C GLY A 97 1.72 -6.36 12.07
N ARG A 98 1.14 -7.21 11.22
CA ARG A 98 -0.09 -7.95 11.58
C ARG A 98 0.23 -9.08 12.58
N GLN A 99 1.40 -9.69 12.43
CA GLN A 99 1.93 -10.73 13.30
C GLN A 99 3.26 -10.30 13.92
N PRO A 100 3.67 -10.86 15.07
CA PRO A 100 4.96 -10.54 15.68
C PRO A 100 6.16 -10.80 14.77
N GLU A 101 6.07 -11.81 13.90
CA GLU A 101 7.12 -12.15 12.92
C GLU A 101 7.14 -11.25 11.67
N ASP A 102 6.17 -10.35 11.51
CA ASP A 102 6.11 -9.51 10.33
C ASP A 102 7.22 -8.45 10.32
N PRO A 103 7.78 -8.12 9.14
CA PRO A 103 8.74 -7.03 9.00
C PRO A 103 8.15 -5.72 9.51
N THR A 104 8.91 -4.98 10.32
CA THR A 104 8.42 -3.76 10.98
C THR A 104 8.84 -2.48 10.27
N ARG A 105 9.55 -2.54 9.15
CA ARG A 105 10.06 -1.33 8.47
C ARG A 105 8.93 -0.36 8.11
N PHE A 106 9.11 0.91 8.50
CA PHE A 106 8.19 2.00 8.18
C PHE A 106 8.96 3.18 7.58
N ASP A 107 8.79 3.43 6.27
CA ASP A 107 9.36 4.60 5.61
C ASP A 107 8.25 5.62 5.28
N VAL A 108 8.51 6.90 5.55
CA VAL A 108 7.70 8.03 5.09
C VAL A 108 8.55 8.88 4.16
N ILE A 109 8.21 8.85 2.88
CA ILE A 109 8.90 9.54 1.80
C ILE A 109 8.01 10.68 1.34
N PHE A 110 8.52 11.90 1.38
CA PHE A 110 7.75 13.06 0.94
C PHE A 110 7.88 13.22 -0.57
N GLY A 111 6.73 13.48 -1.21
CA GLY A 111 6.68 13.83 -2.61
C GLY A 111 7.41 15.13 -2.92
N ARG A 112 7.83 15.27 -4.18
CA ARG A 112 8.45 16.48 -4.76
C ARG A 112 7.77 16.79 -6.08
N ASP A 113 7.77 18.06 -6.46
CA ASP A 113 7.37 18.50 -7.81
C ASP A 113 5.96 18.04 -8.20
N GLY A 114 5.02 18.14 -7.27
CA GLY A 114 3.61 17.73 -7.45
C GLY A 114 3.35 16.22 -7.29
N ASN A 115 4.38 15.40 -7.11
CA ASN A 115 4.18 13.97 -6.82
C ASN A 115 3.63 13.76 -5.41
N PRO A 116 2.72 12.80 -5.21
CA PRO A 116 2.24 12.44 -3.87
C PRO A 116 3.38 11.86 -3.02
N GLY A 117 3.26 12.02 -1.70
CA GLY A 117 4.14 11.30 -0.78
C GLY A 117 3.79 9.82 -0.71
N LEU A 118 4.67 9.04 -0.08
CA LEU A 118 4.58 7.59 0.05
C LEU A 118 4.84 7.18 1.50
N ALA A 119 3.98 6.30 2.01
CA ALA A 119 4.20 5.54 3.23
C ALA A 119 4.41 4.05 2.90
N LYS A 120 5.62 3.56 3.14
CA LYS A 120 5.95 2.13 3.02
C LYS A 120 5.76 1.48 4.38
N THR A 121 4.74 0.66 4.53
CA THR A 121 4.36 0.05 5.81
C THR A 121 4.46 -1.48 5.77
N PRO A 122 4.42 -2.15 6.93
CA PRO A 122 4.26 -3.61 7.02
C PRO A 122 2.99 -4.14 6.34
N PHE A 123 1.96 -3.29 6.16
CA PHE A 123 0.66 -3.66 5.60
C PHE A 123 0.57 -3.44 4.09
N GLY A 124 1.42 -2.59 3.53
CA GLY A 124 1.38 -2.20 2.13
C GLY A 124 2.09 -0.87 1.87
N TRP A 125 2.23 -0.53 0.60
CA TRP A 125 2.77 0.76 0.16
C TRP A 125 1.63 1.66 -0.26
N PHE A 126 1.47 2.78 0.42
CA PHE A 126 0.29 3.63 0.29
C PHE A 126 0.67 5.08 0.05
N ARG A 127 -0.25 5.84 -0.55
CA ARG A 127 -0.08 7.28 -0.70
C ARG A 127 -0.11 7.95 0.68
N LEU A 128 0.85 8.82 0.92
CA LEU A 128 0.84 9.75 2.04
C LEU A 128 0.00 10.98 1.65
N GLU A 129 -1.12 11.19 2.33
CA GLU A 129 -2.01 12.33 2.10
C GLU A 129 -1.49 13.58 2.82
N ALA A 130 -1.12 13.42 4.09
CA ALA A 130 -0.66 14.51 4.92
C ALA A 130 0.39 14.04 5.93
N ALA A 131 1.34 14.93 6.22
CA ALA A 131 2.28 14.79 7.32
C ALA A 131 2.45 16.19 7.94
N ARG A 132 2.00 16.35 9.19
CA ARG A 132 1.97 17.63 9.90
C ARG A 132 2.77 17.50 11.19
N LEU A 133 3.70 18.43 11.38
CA LEU A 133 4.49 18.54 12.61
C LEU A 133 4.09 19.81 13.35
N GLU A 134 3.40 19.65 14.47
CA GLU A 134 2.89 20.76 15.28
C GLU A 134 3.16 20.47 16.75
N GLY A 135 3.76 21.42 17.48
CA GLY A 135 3.97 21.29 18.93
C GLY A 135 4.78 20.05 19.35
N GLY A 136 5.68 19.54 18.49
CA GLY A 136 6.44 18.32 18.77
C GLY A 136 5.67 17.02 18.52
N ARG A 137 4.47 17.10 17.94
CA ARG A 137 3.68 15.94 17.52
C ARG A 137 3.68 15.82 16.00
N LEU A 138 4.04 14.65 15.50
CA LEU A 138 3.88 14.27 14.09
C LEU A 138 2.54 13.56 13.92
N ASN A 139 1.69 14.12 13.05
CA ASN A 139 0.47 13.47 12.58
C ASN A 139 0.62 13.06 11.12
N LEU A 140 0.31 11.80 10.80
CA LEU A 140 0.31 11.28 9.43
C LEU A 140 -1.09 10.83 9.03
N THR A 141 -1.44 11.09 7.78
CA THR A 141 -2.64 10.55 7.12
C THR A 141 -2.20 9.79 5.88
N ILE A 142 -2.52 8.50 5.82
CA ILE A 142 -2.10 7.58 4.76
C ILE A 142 -3.34 6.95 4.12
N LEU A 143 -3.46 7.02 2.80
CA LEU A 143 -4.61 6.51 2.05
C LEU A 143 -4.45 5.02 1.75
N GLY A 144 -5.01 4.17 2.60
CA GLY A 144 -4.94 2.71 2.50
C GLY A 144 -5.99 2.08 1.60
N ASN A 145 -6.56 2.79 0.63
CA ASN A 145 -7.61 2.22 -0.24
C ASN A 145 -7.06 1.35 -1.37
N LYS A 146 -5.84 1.62 -1.81
CA LYS A 146 -5.14 0.86 -2.84
C LYS A 146 -3.64 1.00 -2.62
N GLN A 147 -2.89 -0.06 -2.92
CA GLN A 147 -1.44 0.04 -2.87
C GLN A 147 -0.91 0.89 -4.04
N LEU A 148 0.34 1.33 -3.95
CA LEU A 148 0.97 2.08 -5.02
C LEU A 148 0.94 1.27 -6.34
N PRO A 149 0.76 1.97 -7.47
CA PRO A 149 0.89 1.34 -8.77
C PRO A 149 2.32 0.80 -8.93
N PRO A 150 2.48 -0.26 -9.73
CA PRO A 150 3.80 -0.80 -10.00
C PRO A 150 4.63 0.15 -10.86
N THR A 151 5.92 -0.12 -10.92
CA THR A 151 6.87 0.51 -11.84
C THR A 151 7.46 -0.53 -12.80
N THR A 152 8.26 -0.07 -13.76
CA THR A 152 9.04 -0.97 -14.62
C THR A 152 10.05 -1.81 -13.83
N ASP A 153 10.48 -1.34 -12.65
CA ASP A 153 11.35 -2.10 -11.75
C ASP A 153 10.64 -3.33 -11.22
N ASP A 154 9.35 -3.24 -10.94
CA ASP A 154 8.58 -4.39 -10.46
C ASP A 154 8.52 -5.51 -11.51
N ILE A 155 8.43 -5.16 -12.80
CA ILE A 155 8.55 -6.15 -13.89
C ILE A 155 9.95 -6.76 -13.92
N ARG A 156 11.00 -5.94 -13.80
CA ARG A 156 12.40 -6.41 -13.77
C ARG A 156 12.67 -7.33 -12.59
N ILE A 157 12.04 -7.09 -11.43
CA ILE A 157 12.12 -7.95 -10.26
C ILE A 157 11.51 -9.32 -10.55
N ILE A 158 10.32 -9.39 -11.16
CA ILE A 158 9.71 -10.68 -11.53
C ILE A 158 10.59 -11.43 -12.53
N GLN A 159 11.10 -10.75 -13.55
CA GLN A 159 12.02 -11.33 -14.54
C GLN A 159 13.27 -11.90 -13.89
N ARG A 160 13.86 -11.14 -12.96
CA ARG A 160 15.05 -11.58 -12.25
C ARG A 160 14.77 -12.76 -11.33
N ALA A 161 13.64 -12.77 -10.62
CA ALA A 161 13.22 -13.90 -9.80
C ALA A 161 13.03 -15.18 -10.63
N MET A 162 12.42 -15.08 -11.83
CA MET A 162 12.33 -16.21 -12.77
C MET A 162 13.70 -16.74 -13.18
N ALA A 163 14.66 -15.83 -13.44
CA ALA A 163 16.03 -16.22 -13.81
C ALA A 163 16.79 -16.92 -12.67
N LEU A 164 16.56 -16.51 -11.41
CA LEU A 164 17.11 -17.19 -10.23
C LEU A 164 16.51 -18.59 -10.05
N LEU A 165 15.25 -18.78 -10.46
CA LEU A 165 14.51 -20.03 -10.41
C LEU A 165 14.56 -20.77 -11.76
N SER A 166 15.69 -20.76 -12.46
CA SER A 166 15.78 -21.22 -13.86
C SER A 166 15.61 -22.73 -14.06
N ASP A 167 15.94 -23.53 -13.05
CA ASP A 167 15.97 -25.00 -13.14
C ASP A 167 15.56 -25.65 -11.82
N VAL A 168 15.05 -26.88 -11.89
CA VAL A 168 14.63 -27.66 -10.71
C VAL A 168 15.80 -27.91 -9.74
N LYS A 169 17.03 -28.01 -10.23
CA LYS A 169 18.24 -28.22 -9.42
C LYS A 169 18.58 -27.02 -8.54
N VAL A 170 18.21 -25.81 -8.97
CA VAL A 170 18.42 -24.55 -8.22
C VAL A 170 17.18 -24.12 -7.44
N TRP A 171 16.07 -24.87 -7.52
CA TRP A 171 14.86 -24.57 -6.78
C TRP A 171 14.91 -25.22 -5.39
N ASN A 172 14.67 -24.40 -4.36
CA ASN A 172 14.43 -24.86 -3.00
C ASN A 172 12.92 -25.01 -2.76
N LYS A 173 12.47 -26.25 -2.56
CA LYS A 173 11.08 -26.60 -2.24
C LYS A 173 10.80 -26.68 -0.73
N ASP A 174 11.79 -26.37 0.10
CA ASP A 174 11.67 -26.33 1.56
C ASP A 174 12.00 -24.92 2.05
N ASP A 175 11.10 -23.98 1.74
CA ASP A 175 11.20 -22.59 2.17
C ASP A 175 10.78 -22.45 3.64
N ASP A 176 11.66 -21.89 4.45
CA ASP A 176 11.38 -21.45 5.82
C ASP A 176 11.30 -19.91 5.92
N ARG A 177 11.37 -19.23 4.77
CA ARG A 177 11.43 -17.77 4.61
C ARG A 177 12.69 -17.11 5.17
N ASN A 178 13.71 -17.89 5.53
CA ASN A 178 15.04 -17.38 5.82
C ASN A 178 15.86 -17.40 4.54
N CYS A 179 16.27 -16.22 4.07
CA CYS A 179 17.03 -16.08 2.83
C CYS A 179 18.51 -15.90 3.16
N PRO A 180 19.32 -16.97 3.13
CA PRO A 180 20.74 -16.84 3.40
C PRO A 180 21.42 -16.03 2.29
N PRO A 181 22.57 -15.41 2.56
CA PRO A 181 23.34 -14.74 1.53
C PRO A 181 23.89 -15.78 0.54
N ASN A 182 23.82 -15.47 -0.77
CA ASN A 182 24.38 -16.28 -1.86
C ASN A 182 24.01 -17.79 -1.80
N PRO A 183 22.71 -18.14 -1.73
CA PRO A 183 22.30 -19.53 -1.71
C PRO A 183 22.57 -20.22 -3.04
N GLN A 184 22.82 -21.52 -2.97
CA GLN A 184 22.90 -22.39 -4.15
C GLN A 184 21.51 -22.75 -4.69
N LYS A 185 20.47 -22.65 -3.84
CA LYS A 185 19.07 -22.93 -4.21
C LYS A 185 18.14 -21.82 -3.71
N TRP A 186 17.15 -21.47 -4.51
CA TRP A 186 16.23 -20.39 -4.26
C TRP A 186 14.83 -20.91 -4.02
N SER A 187 14.18 -20.51 -2.93
CA SER A 187 12.72 -20.56 -2.83
C SER A 187 12.11 -19.41 -3.63
N VAL A 188 10.82 -19.49 -3.95
CA VAL A 188 10.08 -18.37 -4.58
C VAL A 188 10.23 -17.08 -3.77
N PHE A 189 10.07 -17.18 -2.45
CA PHE A 189 10.18 -16.04 -1.56
C PHE A 189 11.58 -15.43 -1.63
N CYS A 190 12.63 -16.23 -1.47
CA CYS A 190 13.99 -15.71 -1.49
C CYS A 190 14.46 -15.22 -2.86
N ALA A 191 14.01 -15.84 -3.95
CA ALA A 191 14.27 -15.33 -5.30
C ALA A 191 13.69 -13.93 -5.50
N LEU A 192 12.46 -13.68 -5.05
CA LEU A 192 11.82 -12.37 -5.14
C LEU A 192 12.56 -11.33 -4.28
N MET A 193 12.98 -11.71 -3.08
CA MET A 193 13.69 -10.82 -2.15
C MET A 193 15.06 -10.43 -2.70
N GLN A 194 15.81 -11.39 -3.23
CA GLN A 194 17.08 -11.16 -3.91
C GLN A 194 16.89 -10.27 -5.15
N ALA A 195 15.90 -10.58 -6.00
CA ALA A 195 15.60 -9.80 -7.18
C ALA A 195 15.25 -8.34 -6.84
N THR A 196 14.45 -8.13 -5.79
CA THR A 196 14.16 -6.80 -5.25
C THR A 196 15.44 -6.06 -4.84
N GLN A 197 16.33 -6.72 -4.10
CA GLN A 197 17.59 -6.13 -3.66
C GLN A 197 18.47 -5.73 -4.85
N GLU A 198 18.59 -6.59 -5.86
CA GLU A 198 19.42 -6.36 -7.04
C GLU A 198 18.88 -5.25 -7.94
N VAL A 199 17.55 -5.16 -8.12
CA VAL A 199 16.94 -4.19 -9.04
C VAL A 199 16.74 -2.82 -8.38
N SER A 200 16.28 -2.80 -7.12
CA SER A 200 15.86 -1.56 -6.45
C SER A 200 16.80 -1.08 -5.36
N GLY A 201 17.86 -1.85 -5.05
CA GLY A 201 18.87 -1.50 -4.06
C GLY A 201 18.45 -1.70 -2.60
N GLY A 202 17.22 -2.16 -2.34
CA GLY A 202 16.75 -2.41 -0.98
C GLY A 202 15.58 -3.39 -0.93
N VAL A 203 15.57 -4.23 0.10
CA VAL A 203 14.50 -5.20 0.33
C VAL A 203 13.26 -4.56 0.95
N HIS A 204 12.11 -4.76 0.32
CA HIS A 204 10.82 -4.47 0.94
C HIS A 204 9.75 -5.52 0.60
N TYR A 205 9.25 -6.18 1.65
CA TYR A 205 8.33 -7.31 1.55
C TYR A 205 6.97 -6.98 0.91
N ARG A 206 6.59 -5.69 0.94
CA ARG A 206 5.37 -5.13 0.34
C ARG A 206 5.54 -4.42 -1.01
N GLN A 207 6.69 -4.57 -1.65
CA GLN A 207 6.89 -4.01 -2.99
C GLN A 207 5.85 -4.57 -3.99
N PRO A 208 5.35 -3.76 -4.98
CA PRO A 208 4.29 -4.18 -5.89
C PRO A 208 4.58 -5.48 -6.64
N ALA A 209 5.83 -5.75 -7.02
CA ALA A 209 6.22 -7.05 -7.56
C ALA A 209 5.77 -8.23 -6.68
N LEU A 210 6.12 -8.20 -5.39
CA LEU A 210 5.76 -9.26 -4.45
C LEU A 210 4.26 -9.25 -4.12
N GLN A 211 3.56 -8.12 -4.23
CA GLN A 211 2.10 -8.09 -4.06
C GLN A 211 1.40 -8.76 -5.23
N ALA A 212 1.80 -8.47 -6.46
CA ALA A 212 1.24 -9.09 -7.66
C ALA A 212 1.40 -10.62 -7.65
N VAL A 213 2.55 -11.14 -7.20
CA VAL A 213 2.72 -12.60 -7.04
C VAL A 213 1.76 -13.16 -5.98
N ARG A 214 1.59 -12.47 -4.85
CA ARG A 214 0.65 -12.90 -3.80
C ARG A 214 -0.81 -12.85 -4.24
N GLU A 215 -1.18 -11.87 -5.07
CA GLU A 215 -2.50 -11.80 -5.72
C GLU A 215 -2.72 -13.03 -6.61
N VAL A 216 -1.77 -13.36 -7.48
CA VAL A 216 -1.86 -14.56 -8.32
C VAL A 216 -1.96 -15.83 -7.48
N VAL A 217 -1.13 -15.98 -6.44
CA VAL A 217 -1.16 -17.15 -5.55
C VAL A 217 -2.50 -17.30 -4.83
N ASN A 218 -3.18 -16.21 -4.47
CA ASN A 218 -4.53 -16.31 -3.89
C ASN A 218 -5.52 -16.98 -4.85
N GLU A 219 -5.35 -16.77 -6.14
CA GLU A 219 -6.28 -17.24 -7.16
C GLU A 219 -5.95 -18.67 -7.61
N VAL A 220 -4.68 -18.99 -7.81
CA VAL A 220 -4.24 -20.29 -8.36
C VAL A 220 -3.79 -21.29 -7.28
N GLY A 221 -3.64 -20.81 -6.05
CA GLY A 221 -3.12 -21.59 -4.93
C GLY A 221 -4.07 -22.69 -4.48
N GLY A 222 -5.38 -22.40 -4.43
CA GLY A 222 -6.39 -23.33 -3.94
C GLY A 222 -6.04 -23.87 -2.54
N THR A 223 -6.18 -25.18 -2.35
CA THR A 223 -5.86 -25.87 -1.09
C THR A 223 -4.36 -25.92 -0.77
N ARG A 224 -3.49 -25.49 -1.70
CA ARG A 224 -2.02 -25.46 -1.48
C ARG A 224 -1.57 -24.27 -0.63
N VAL A 225 -2.48 -23.37 -0.27
CA VAL A 225 -2.18 -22.12 0.42
C VAL A 225 -2.92 -22.07 1.75
N ASN A 226 -2.19 -21.71 2.81
CA ASN A 226 -2.75 -21.50 4.14
C ASN A 226 -2.21 -20.17 4.74
N LYS A 227 -1.32 -20.25 5.73
CA LYS A 227 -0.86 -19.09 6.51
C LYS A 227 0.14 -18.21 5.74
N HIS A 228 1.07 -18.82 5.01
CA HIS A 228 2.20 -18.14 4.39
C HIS A 228 2.21 -18.37 2.88
N ARG A 229 1.17 -17.90 2.20
CA ARG A 229 0.92 -17.98 0.74
C ARG A 229 2.08 -18.37 -0.18
N LEU A 230 3.15 -17.56 -0.25
CA LEU A 230 4.30 -17.85 -1.13
C LEU A 230 5.09 -19.09 -0.70
N MET A 231 5.32 -19.24 0.61
CA MET A 231 6.00 -20.39 1.22
C MET A 231 5.15 -21.65 1.05
N ASP A 232 3.86 -21.58 1.40
CA ASP A 232 2.96 -22.72 1.32
C ASP A 232 2.84 -23.23 -0.13
N TYR A 233 2.63 -22.31 -1.09
CA TYR A 233 2.56 -22.65 -2.50
C TYR A 233 3.88 -23.23 -3.01
N ASN A 234 5.02 -22.65 -2.63
CA ASN A 234 6.35 -23.15 -2.99
C ASN A 234 6.58 -24.58 -2.49
N ASN A 235 6.27 -24.83 -1.21
CA ASN A 235 6.61 -26.07 -0.53
C ASN A 235 5.65 -27.22 -0.81
N HIS A 236 4.45 -26.92 -1.32
CA HIS A 236 3.42 -27.93 -1.53
C HIS A 236 3.93 -29.08 -2.43
N PRO A 237 3.70 -30.36 -2.07
CA PRO A 237 4.21 -31.50 -2.84
C PRO A 237 3.78 -31.48 -4.31
N ASP A 238 2.56 -31.03 -4.59
CA ASP A 238 2.02 -30.97 -5.96
C ASP A 238 2.46 -29.73 -6.77
N THR A 239 3.14 -28.76 -6.16
CA THR A 239 3.65 -27.61 -6.92
C THR A 239 4.84 -28.03 -7.76
N THR A 240 4.84 -27.67 -9.04
CA THR A 240 5.95 -27.88 -9.97
C THR A 240 6.70 -26.57 -10.25
N LEU A 241 7.93 -26.64 -10.76
CA LEU A 241 8.65 -25.44 -11.20
C LEU A 241 7.90 -24.71 -12.33
N ASN A 242 7.21 -25.47 -13.19
CA ASN A 242 6.37 -24.88 -14.25
C ASN A 242 5.22 -24.06 -13.65
N ASP A 243 4.59 -24.53 -12.57
CA ASP A 243 3.57 -23.75 -11.86
C ASP A 243 4.15 -22.45 -11.30
N ILE A 244 5.34 -22.50 -10.72
CA ILE A 244 6.06 -21.31 -10.24
C ILE A 244 6.31 -20.31 -11.38
N HIS A 245 6.82 -20.77 -12.52
CA HIS A 245 7.05 -19.90 -13.67
C HIS A 245 5.75 -19.34 -14.23
N ASN A 246 4.68 -20.13 -14.32
CA ASN A 246 3.37 -19.66 -14.76
C ASN A 246 2.82 -18.58 -13.83
N MET A 247 2.89 -18.79 -12.53
CA MET A 247 2.50 -17.83 -11.51
C MET A 247 3.28 -16.51 -11.65
N LEU A 248 4.61 -16.56 -11.79
CA LEU A 248 5.44 -15.37 -11.99
C LEU A 248 5.09 -14.65 -13.30
N ARG A 249 4.87 -15.38 -14.39
CA ARG A 249 4.50 -14.81 -15.70
C ARG A 249 3.13 -14.14 -15.65
N MET A 250 2.16 -14.73 -14.97
CA MET A 250 0.84 -14.11 -14.73
C MET A 250 0.99 -12.80 -13.94
N ALA A 251 1.81 -12.80 -12.87
CA ALA A 251 2.07 -11.60 -12.11
C ALA A 251 2.72 -10.51 -12.99
N GLN A 252 3.73 -10.87 -13.79
CA GLN A 252 4.38 -9.97 -14.74
C GLN A 252 3.38 -9.35 -15.73
N THR A 253 2.50 -10.16 -16.32
CA THR A 253 1.47 -9.68 -17.26
C THR A 253 0.56 -8.65 -16.60
N ARG A 254 0.08 -8.91 -15.38
CA ARG A 254 -0.79 -7.96 -14.65
C ARG A 254 -0.06 -6.68 -14.28
N LEU A 255 1.21 -6.77 -13.92
CA LEU A 255 2.03 -5.58 -13.67
C LEU A 255 2.15 -4.75 -14.95
N ALA A 256 2.42 -5.39 -16.09
CA ALA A 256 2.52 -4.71 -17.38
C ALA A 256 1.20 -4.05 -17.80
N GLU A 257 0.05 -4.68 -17.53
CA GLU A 257 -1.27 -4.09 -17.76
C GLU A 257 -1.50 -2.83 -16.92
N ARG A 258 -1.01 -2.79 -15.68
CA ARG A 258 -1.14 -1.63 -14.77
C ARG A 258 -0.16 -0.50 -15.04
N LEU A 259 0.84 -0.73 -15.90
CA LEU A 259 1.75 0.33 -16.37
C LEU A 259 1.23 1.08 -17.60
N ARG A 260 0.18 0.56 -18.25
CA ARG A 260 -0.45 1.18 -19.42
C ARG A 260 -1.45 2.25 -18.98
#